data_AF-A0A016WIJ8-F1
#
_entry.id   AF-A0A016WIJ8-F1
#
_cell.length_a   1.000
_cell.length_b   1.000
_cell.length_c   1.000
_cell.angle_alpha   90.00
_cell.angle_beta   90.00
_cell.angle_gamma   90.00
#
_symmetry.space_group_name_H-M   'P 1'
#
loop_
_entity.id
_entity.type
_entity.pdbx_description
1 polymer ?
#
loop_
_entity_poly.entity_id
_entity_poly.type
_entity_poly.pdbx_seq_one_letter_code
_entity_poly.pdbx_strand_id
1 'polypeptide(L)'
;MHSPIHLVQSVKWPQHQCRRLGAQFTACSRHFAHESVFCVRASQMCDGTQNCPYADDEDPTRCLFHRLSMEEMSRIRLAFSHLTEKGKPRKKPIVWSDEQGNVRDQNGDFVV
;
A
#
# COMPACT_ATOMS: atom_id res chain seq x y z
N MET A 1 -13.35 24.30 41.10
CA MET A 1 -13.52 22.94 40.54
C MET A 1 -12.87 22.95 39.17
N HIS A 2 -11.66 22.39 39.05
CA HIS A 2 -10.92 22.37 37.79
C HIS A 2 -11.19 21.07 37.05
N SER A 3 -11.65 21.19 35.80
CA SER A 3 -11.92 20.09 34.88
C SER A 3 -10.63 19.34 34.54
N PRO A 4 -10.61 17.99 34.52
CA PRO A 4 -9.40 17.26 34.20
C PRO A 4 -9.10 17.40 32.70
N ILE A 5 -7.92 17.93 32.40
CA ILE A 5 -7.33 17.94 31.06
C ILE A 5 -7.27 16.47 30.59
N HIS A 6 -8.05 16.14 29.57
CA HIS A 6 -7.89 14.90 28.83
C HIS A 6 -6.46 14.88 28.27
N LEU A 7 -5.57 14.14 28.93
CA LEU A 7 -4.30 13.74 28.35
C LEU A 7 -4.65 13.00 27.05
N VAL A 8 -4.42 13.65 25.91
CA VAL A 8 -4.37 12.99 24.62
C VAL A 8 -3.19 12.03 24.71
N GLN A 9 -3.43 10.84 25.24
CA GLN A 9 -2.48 9.75 25.17
C GLN A 9 -2.22 9.56 23.68
N SER A 10 -1.05 10.00 23.23
CA SER A 10 -0.63 9.83 21.85
C SER A 10 -0.80 8.35 21.52
N VAL A 11 -1.74 8.03 20.64
CA VAL A 11 -1.97 6.66 20.16
C VAL A 11 -0.65 6.23 19.50
N LYS A 12 0.20 5.54 20.25
CA LYS A 12 1.42 4.95 19.74
C LYS A 12 0.98 3.75 18.92
N TRP A 13 0.71 3.97 17.64
CA TRP A 13 0.43 2.89 16.70
C TRP A 13 1.57 1.87 16.76
N PRO A 14 1.32 0.59 17.12
CA PRO A 14 2.37 -0.42 17.30
C PRO A 14 3.31 -0.51 16.10
N GLN A 15 2.74 -0.39 14.90
CA GLN A 15 3.48 -0.41 13.63
C GLN A 15 4.57 0.68 13.56
N HIS A 16 4.37 1.85 14.16
CA HIS A 16 5.35 2.92 14.14
C HIS A 16 6.60 2.58 14.96
N GLN A 17 6.45 1.74 16.00
CA GLN A 17 7.58 1.26 16.78
C GLN A 17 8.41 0.26 15.97
N CYS A 18 7.76 -0.71 15.33
CA CYS A 18 8.44 -1.71 14.50
C CYS A 18 9.15 -1.09 13.29
N ARG A 19 8.57 -0.05 12.69
CA ARG A 19 9.20 0.67 11.57
C ARG A 19 10.56 1.29 11.91
N ARG A 20 10.85 1.56 13.19
CA ARG A 20 12.17 2.03 13.64
C ARG A 20 13.25 0.96 13.54
N LEU A 21 12.87 -0.32 13.53
CA LEU A 21 13.79 -1.45 13.32
C LEU A 21 14.07 -1.67 11.81
N GLY A 22 13.15 -1.23 10.96
CA GLY A 22 13.29 -1.27 9.50
C GLY A 22 11.95 -1.37 8.78
N ALA A 23 11.93 -1.04 7.48
CA ALA A 23 10.72 -1.07 6.65
C ALA A 23 10.13 -2.48 6.47
N GLN A 24 10.96 -3.51 6.66
CA GLN A 24 10.59 -4.91 6.60
C GLN A 24 9.93 -5.43 7.87
N PHE A 25 9.87 -4.64 8.95
CA PHE A 25 9.27 -5.06 10.21
C PHE A 25 7.82 -4.60 10.34
N THR A 26 6.98 -5.48 10.86
CA THR A 26 5.58 -5.23 11.16
C THR A 26 5.26 -5.61 12.60
N ALA A 27 4.32 -4.91 13.20
CA ALA A 27 3.82 -5.25 14.53
C ALA A 27 2.86 -6.44 14.45
N CYS A 28 2.93 -7.32 15.45
CA CYS A 28 1.83 -8.23 15.75
C CYS A 28 0.57 -7.41 16.03
N SER A 29 -0.56 -7.93 15.57
CA SER A 29 -1.83 -7.23 15.59
C SER A 29 -2.53 -7.29 16.94
N ARG A 30 -2.36 -8.38 17.70
CA ARG A 30 -2.81 -8.47 19.09
C ARG A 30 -1.73 -7.87 19.99
N HIS A 31 -2.11 -6.87 20.76
CA HIS A 31 -1.29 -6.26 21.81
C HIS A 31 -2.19 -5.75 22.94
N PHE A 32 -1.71 -5.84 24.17
CA PHE A 32 -2.40 -5.27 25.34
C PHE A 32 -1.69 -4.01 25.84
N ALA A 33 -2.41 -3.13 26.56
CA ALA A 33 -1.91 -1.79 26.93
C ALA A 33 -0.63 -1.79 27.79
N HIS A 34 -0.32 -2.90 28.45
CA HIS A 34 0.85 -3.05 29.32
C HIS A 34 1.93 -3.97 28.73
N GLU A 35 1.77 -4.39 27.48
CA GLU A 35 2.72 -5.27 26.82
C GLU A 35 3.61 -4.52 25.83
N SER A 36 4.83 -5.03 25.65
CA SER A 36 5.72 -4.55 24.61
C SER A 36 5.16 -4.88 23.23
N VAL A 37 5.27 -3.95 22.29
CA VAL A 37 5.00 -4.23 20.88
C VAL A 37 5.96 -5.31 20.38
N PHE A 38 5.41 -6.39 19.86
CA PHE A 38 6.18 -7.46 19.24
C PHE A 38 6.32 -7.20 17.73
N CYS A 39 7.55 -7.24 17.23
CA CYS A 39 7.87 -6.95 15.84
C CYS A 39 8.39 -8.19 15.14
N VAL A 40 7.73 -8.57 14.05
CA VAL A 40 8.15 -9.67 13.17
C VAL A 40 8.51 -9.12 11.79
N ARG A 41 9.19 -9.90 10.96
CA ARG A 41 9.38 -9.52 9.55
C ARG A 41 8.04 -9.62 8.82
N ALA A 42 7.79 -8.74 7.87
CA ALA A 42 6.59 -8.79 7.04
C ALA A 42 6.49 -10.12 6.26
N SER A 43 7.63 -10.75 5.95
CA SER A 43 7.69 -12.08 5.32
C SER A 43 7.25 -13.23 6.23
N GLN A 44 7.16 -12.98 7.54
CA GLN A 44 6.72 -13.95 8.55
C GLN A 44 5.21 -13.87 8.80
N MET A 45 4.50 -12.98 8.10
CA MET A 45 3.04 -12.94 8.19
C MET A 45 2.47 -14.03 7.29
N CYS A 46 1.67 -14.93 7.85
CA CYS A 46 0.96 -15.98 7.12
C CYS A 46 1.90 -16.97 6.38
N ASP A 47 3.03 -17.28 7.01
CA ASP A 47 4.06 -18.20 6.51
C ASP A 47 3.92 -19.63 7.05
N GLY A 48 2.93 -19.86 7.94
CA GLY A 48 2.67 -21.14 8.59
C GLY A 48 3.45 -21.37 9.88
N THR A 49 4.27 -20.40 10.31
CA THR A 49 5.04 -20.44 11.54
C THR A 49 4.54 -19.38 12.51
N GLN A 50 4.21 -19.78 13.75
CA GLN A 50 3.83 -18.82 14.77
C GLN A 50 5.05 -18.03 15.23
N ASN A 51 5.10 -16.75 14.86
CA ASN A 51 6.12 -15.80 15.26
C ASN A 51 5.58 -14.76 16.24
N CYS A 52 4.28 -14.47 16.22
CA CYS A 52 3.65 -13.62 17.24
C CYS A 52 3.32 -14.40 18.52
N PRO A 53 3.38 -13.76 19.71
CA PRO A 53 3.05 -14.40 21.00
C PRO A 53 1.65 -15.01 21.07
N TYR A 54 0.71 -14.45 20.30
CA TYR A 54 -0.69 -14.88 20.26
C TYR A 54 -1.08 -15.57 18.94
N ALA A 55 -0.09 -15.93 18.12
CA ALA A 55 -0.25 -16.56 16.82
C ALA A 55 -1.20 -15.80 15.86
N ASP A 56 -1.33 -14.48 16.05
CA ASP A 56 -2.23 -13.65 15.26
C ASP A 56 -1.64 -13.24 13.90
N ASP A 57 -0.35 -13.49 13.69
CA ASP A 57 0.31 -13.55 12.40
C ASP A 57 -0.19 -14.70 11.51
N GLU A 58 -0.73 -15.76 12.12
CA GLU A 58 -1.30 -16.95 11.45
C GLU A 58 -2.82 -17.05 11.62
N ASP A 59 -3.48 -15.96 12.02
CA ASP A 59 -4.93 -15.93 12.14
C ASP A 59 -5.59 -16.14 10.75
N PRO A 60 -6.46 -17.16 10.56
CA PRO A 60 -7.00 -17.49 9.25
C PRO A 60 -7.74 -16.32 8.57
N THR A 61 -8.48 -15.53 9.35
CA THR A 61 -9.23 -14.39 8.84
C THR A 61 -8.29 -13.29 8.41
N ARG A 62 -7.29 -12.96 9.24
CA ARG A 62 -6.27 -11.96 8.90
C ARG A 62 -5.44 -12.40 7.69
N CYS A 63 -5.09 -13.66 7.59
CA CYS A 63 -4.32 -14.19 6.48
C CYS A 63 -5.10 -14.21 5.17
N LEU A 64 -6.41 -14.48 5.22
CA LEU A 64 -7.28 -14.31 4.07
C LEU A 64 -7.22 -12.85 3.58
N PHE A 65 -7.46 -11.88 4.45
CA PHE A 65 -7.38 -10.46 4.09
C PHE A 65 -5.97 -10.03 3.67
N HIS A 66 -4.92 -10.56 4.29
CA HIS A 66 -3.54 -10.29 3.90
C HIS A 66 -3.27 -10.74 2.47
N ARG A 67 -3.67 -11.97 2.11
CA ARG A 67 -3.50 -12.51 0.76
C ARG A 67 -4.35 -11.77 -0.28
N LEU A 68 -5.63 -11.50 0.02
CA LEU A 68 -6.51 -10.74 -0.85
C LEU A 68 -6.00 -9.31 -1.07
N SER A 69 -5.61 -8.62 0.01
CA SER A 69 -5.09 -7.26 -0.07
C SER A 69 -3.76 -7.19 -0.83
N MET A 70 -2.88 -8.19 -0.70
CA MET A 70 -1.65 -8.27 -1.48
C MET A 70 -1.93 -8.48 -2.97
N GLU A 71 -2.89 -9.32 -3.34
CA GLU A 71 -3.29 -9.51 -4.74
C GLU A 71 -3.90 -8.23 -5.33
N GLU A 72 -4.82 -7.59 -4.62
CA GLU A 72 -5.43 -6.32 -5.04
C GLU A 72 -4.39 -5.20 -5.12
N MET A 73 -3.53 -5.05 -4.11
CA MET A 73 -2.42 -4.10 -4.16
C MET A 73 -1.45 -4.39 -5.31
N SER A 74 -1.24 -5.67 -5.66
CA SER A 74 -0.41 -6.05 -6.81
C SER A 74 -1.08 -5.66 -8.13
N ARG A 75 -2.39 -5.87 -8.28
CA ARG A 75 -3.17 -5.40 -9.44
C ARG A 75 -3.14 -3.88 -9.55
N ILE A 76 -3.30 -3.18 -8.43
CA ILE A 76 -3.22 -1.72 -8.37
C ILE A 76 -1.81 -1.26 -8.78
N ARG A 77 -0.75 -1.83 -8.20
CA ARG A 77 0.64 -1.50 -8.56
C ARG A 77 0.93 -1.73 -10.04
N LEU A 78 0.43 -2.83 -10.62
CA LEU A 78 0.55 -3.14 -12.04
C LEU A 78 -0.24 -2.15 -12.92
N ALA A 79 -1.47 -1.82 -12.54
CA ALA A 79 -2.25 -0.80 -13.22
C ALA A 79 -1.52 0.56 -13.18
N PHE A 80 -0.98 0.94 -12.02
CA PHE A 80 -0.16 2.15 -11.87
C PHE A 80 1.12 2.08 -12.69
N SER A 81 1.83 0.96 -12.78
CA SER A 81 3.03 0.86 -13.62
C SER A 81 2.71 1.15 -15.08
N HIS A 82 1.62 0.59 -15.61
CA HIS A 82 1.15 0.89 -16.97
C HIS A 82 0.71 2.34 -17.17
N LEU A 83 0.14 2.98 -16.14
CA LEU A 83 -0.17 4.41 -16.18
C LEU A 83 1.09 5.28 -16.12
N THR A 84 2.10 4.89 -15.33
CA THR A 84 3.37 5.62 -15.23
C THR A 84 4.26 5.45 -16.46
N GLU A 85 4.22 4.29 -17.13
CA GLU A 85 4.88 4.09 -18.42
C GLU A 85 4.19 4.90 -19.54
N LYS A 86 2.85 4.99 -19.51
CA LYS A 86 2.09 5.97 -20.32
C LYS A 86 2.27 7.42 -19.84
N GLY A 87 2.84 7.61 -18.66
CA GLY A 87 3.08 8.89 -17.98
C GLY A 87 4.42 9.54 -18.29
N LYS A 88 5.26 8.96 -19.16
CA LYS A 88 6.14 9.80 -19.96
C LYS A 88 5.27 10.39 -21.06
N PRO A 89 4.94 11.70 -21.05
CA PRO A 89 4.31 12.30 -22.21
C PRO A 89 5.18 11.91 -23.42
N ARG A 90 4.59 11.26 -24.42
CA ARG A 90 5.24 11.19 -25.74
C ARG A 90 5.47 12.65 -26.09
N LYS A 91 6.75 13.07 -26.10
CA LYS A 91 7.13 14.48 -26.31
C LYS A 91 6.61 15.03 -27.65
N LYS A 92 6.11 14.17 -28.53
CA LYS A 92 5.42 14.52 -29.77
C LYS A 92 4.21 13.61 -29.98
N PRO A 93 3.01 14.16 -30.25
CA PRO A 93 1.87 13.37 -30.69
C PRO A 93 2.23 12.65 -32.00
N ILE A 94 1.64 11.46 -32.23
CA ILE A 94 1.72 10.78 -33.51
C ILE A 94 0.71 11.47 -34.41
N VAL A 95 1.17 11.97 -35.54
CA VAL A 95 0.38 12.80 -36.44
C VAL A 95 0.37 12.17 -37.83
N TRP A 96 -0.81 12.10 -38.46
CA TRP A 96 -0.97 11.62 -39.83
C TRP A 96 -1.95 12.49 -40.61
N SER A 97 -1.85 12.44 -41.95
CA SER A 97 -2.82 13.05 -42.85
C SER A 97 -3.96 12.07 -43.11
N ASP A 98 -5.21 12.52 -42.98
CA ASP A 98 -6.37 11.77 -43.43
C ASP A 98 -6.51 11.82 -44.96
N GLU A 99 -7.46 11.05 -45.51
CA GLU A 99 -7.72 10.99 -46.96
C GLU A 99 -8.18 12.35 -47.53
N GLN A 100 -8.64 13.26 -46.67
CA GLN A 100 -9.03 14.62 -47.02
C GLN A 100 -7.87 15.62 -46.85
N GLY A 101 -6.66 15.15 -46.53
CA GLY A 101 -5.45 15.94 -46.38
C GLY A 101 -5.33 16.67 -45.04
N ASN A 102 -6.24 16.45 -44.09
CA ASN A 102 -6.19 17.09 -42.78
C ASN A 102 -5.25 16.35 -41.83
N VAL A 103 -4.60 17.11 -40.96
CA VAL A 103 -3.63 16.60 -40.00
C VAL A 103 -4.34 16.23 -38.70
N ARG A 104 -4.22 14.97 -38.25
CA ARG A 104 -4.87 14.45 -37.04
C ARG A 104 -3.88 13.82 -36.07
N ASP A 105 -4.19 13.90 -34.78
CA ASP A 105 -3.41 13.25 -33.71
C ASP A 105 -3.88 11.82 -33.39
N GLN A 106 -3.21 11.16 -32.44
CA GLN A 106 -3.55 9.79 -32.02
C GLN A 106 -4.95 9.61 -31.41
N ASN A 107 -5.64 10.69 -31.04
CA ASN A 107 -7.00 10.67 -30.52
C ASN A 107 -8.03 10.98 -31.61
N GLY A 108 -7.57 11.28 -32.83
CA GLY A 108 -8.41 11.68 -33.95
C GLY A 108 -8.75 13.17 -33.95
N ASP A 109 -8.14 13.98 -33.08
CA ASP A 109 -8.37 15.42 -33.03
C ASP A 109 -7.62 16.13 -34.16
N PHE A 110 -8.20 17.21 -34.67
CA PHE A 110 -7.54 18.06 -35.66
C PHE A 110 -6.35 18.77 -35.02
N VAL A 111 -5.20 18.70 -35.68
CA VAL A 111 -3.99 19.44 -35.31
C VAL A 111 -3.85 20.60 -36.28
N VAL A 112 -4.07 21.82 -35.78
CA VAL A 112 -3.96 23.08 -36.56
C VAL A 112 -2.52 23.39 -36.93
#